data_AF-A0A822DAT1-F1
#
_entry.id   AF-A0A822DAT1-F1
#
_cell.length_a   1.000
_cell.length_b   1.000
_cell.length_c   1.000
_cell.angle_alpha   90.00
_cell.angle_beta   90.00
_cell.angle_gamma   90.00
#
_symmetry.space_group_name_H-M   'P 1'
#
loop_
_entity.id
_entity.type
_entity.pdbx_description
1 polymer ?
#
loop_
_entity_poly.entity_id
_entity_poly.type
_entity_poly.pdbx_seq_one_letter_code
_entity_poly.pdbx_strand_id
1 'polypeptide(L)'
;MEKNDKEKTSSKEVIVPDGGWGWMVVLASFLIHFIMDGITYSMGQTFSEPMRKKLALDRASISTIFSILPAVTLGAGPIATVLTNMYGCRRVAIAGTCIAACGFFLSRLGANVWFYYITIGVVG
;
A
#
# COMPACT_ATOMS: atom_id res chain seq x y z
N MET A 1 -46.26 6.17 29.94
CA MET A 1 -45.88 5.38 28.75
C MET A 1 -44.62 5.96 28.08
N GLU A 2 -43.64 6.40 28.86
CA GLU A 2 -42.47 7.12 28.33
C GLU A 2 -41.21 6.79 29.14
N LYS A 3 -40.96 5.49 29.35
CA LYS A 3 -39.77 5.01 30.04
C LYS A 3 -39.10 3.79 29.39
N ASN A 4 -39.60 3.33 28.23
CA ASN A 4 -39.16 2.08 27.58
C ASN A 4 -38.37 2.25 26.27
N ASP A 5 -38.10 3.47 25.80
CA ASP A 5 -37.41 3.67 24.50
C ASP A 5 -35.95 4.13 24.62
N LYS A 6 -35.45 4.45 25.82
CA LYS A 6 -34.05 4.87 26.02
C LYS A 6 -33.08 3.75 26.40
N GLU A 7 -33.59 2.53 26.58
CA GLU A 7 -32.79 1.33 26.93
C GLU A 7 -32.47 0.46 25.70
N LYS A 8 -32.70 0.99 24.48
CA LYS A 8 -32.35 0.33 23.22
C LYS A 8 -31.13 0.93 22.51
N THR A 9 -30.37 1.78 23.20
CA THR A 9 -28.94 1.91 22.88
C THR A 9 -28.27 0.68 23.45
N SER A 10 -28.45 -0.44 22.75
CA SER A 10 -27.58 -1.60 22.86
C SER A 10 -26.16 -1.06 22.72
N SER A 11 -25.51 -0.85 23.85
CA SER A 11 -24.11 -1.13 23.99
C SER A 11 -23.96 -2.51 23.38
N LYS A 12 -23.62 -2.54 22.09
CA LYS A 12 -22.87 -3.66 21.55
C LYS A 12 -21.67 -3.70 22.48
N GLU A 13 -21.73 -4.56 23.50
CA GLU A 13 -20.51 -5.06 24.10
C GLU A 13 -19.69 -5.48 22.89
N VAL A 14 -18.66 -4.69 22.58
CA VAL A 14 -17.61 -5.15 21.71
C VAL A 14 -16.99 -6.25 22.55
N ILE A 15 -17.52 -7.47 22.38
CA ILE A 15 -16.83 -8.67 22.81
C ILE A 15 -15.50 -8.54 22.11
N VAL A 16 -14.49 -8.07 22.86
CA VAL A 16 -13.12 -7.98 22.38
C VAL A 16 -12.83 -9.40 21.91
N PRO A 17 -12.71 -9.65 20.60
CA PRO A 17 -12.61 -11.02 20.11
C PRO A 17 -11.40 -11.63 20.82
N ASP A 18 -11.68 -12.65 21.62
CA ASP A 18 -10.84 -13.09 22.71
C ASP A 18 -9.36 -13.24 22.29
N GLY A 19 -8.47 -12.54 23.02
CA GLY A 19 -7.26 -13.11 23.59
C GLY A 19 -6.16 -13.74 22.72
N GLY A 20 -6.04 -13.47 21.41
CA GLY A 20 -4.88 -13.99 20.65
C GLY A 20 -4.74 -13.58 19.20
N TRP A 21 -5.85 -13.44 18.46
CA TRP A 21 -5.82 -13.10 17.03
C TRP A 21 -5.22 -11.71 16.74
N GLY A 22 -5.33 -10.78 17.68
CA GLY A 22 -4.72 -9.45 17.58
C GLY A 22 -3.21 -9.50 17.33
N TRP A 23 -2.49 -10.43 17.95
CA TRP A 23 -1.04 -10.58 17.74
C TRP A 23 -0.67 -10.96 16.31
N MET A 24 -1.50 -11.80 15.67
CA MET A 24 -1.29 -12.15 14.26
C MET A 24 -1.52 -10.95 13.34
N VAL A 25 -2.48 -10.09 13.66
CA VAL A 25 -2.72 -8.85 12.90
C VAL A 25 -1.57 -7.85 13.10
N VAL A 26 -1.00 -7.76 14.30
CA VAL A 26 0.19 -6.93 14.56
C VAL A 26 1.39 -7.45 13.79
N LEU A 27 1.66 -8.77 13.85
CA LEU A 27 2.75 -9.39 13.10
C LEU A 27 2.57 -9.20 11.58
N ALA A 28 1.35 -9.40 11.07
CA ALA A 28 1.04 -9.18 9.66
C ALA A 28 1.27 -7.71 9.26
N SER A 29 0.79 -6.77 10.07
CA SER A 29 1.00 -5.33 9.83
C SER A 29 2.48 -4.98 9.82
N PHE A 30 3.25 -5.49 10.78
CA PHE A 30 4.70 -5.29 10.84
C PHE A 30 5.40 -5.84 9.59
N LEU A 31 5.08 -7.07 9.17
CA LEU A 31 5.67 -7.67 7.98
C LEU A 31 5.33 -6.89 6.71
N ILE A 32 4.09 -6.40 6.58
CA ILE A 32 3.70 -5.58 5.42
C ILE A 32 4.51 -4.29 5.35
N HIS A 33 4.64 -3.57 6.48
CA HIS A 33 5.44 -2.34 6.52
C HIS A 33 6.93 -2.63 6.28
N PHE A 34 7.47 -3.68 6.91
CA PHE A 34 8.86 -4.09 6.71
C PHE A 34 9.16 -4.43 5.24
N ILE A 35 8.26 -5.15 4.57
CA ILE A 35 8.40 -5.47 3.15
C ILE A 35 8.27 -4.20 2.29
N MET A 36 7.27 -3.34 2.55
CA MET A 36 7.06 -2.12 1.76
C MET A 36 8.22 -1.13 1.89
N ASP A 37 8.69 -0.87 3.11
CA ASP A 37 9.85 -0.01 3.35
C ASP A 37 11.12 -0.65 2.79
N GLY A 38 11.27 -1.98 2.97
CA GLY A 38 12.37 -2.75 2.41
C GLY A 38 12.46 -2.64 0.90
N ILE A 39 11.34 -2.75 0.19
CA ILE A 39 11.24 -2.56 -1.26
C ILE A 39 11.61 -1.13 -1.63
N THR A 40 11.01 -0.13 -0.97
CA THR A 40 11.23 1.29 -1.28
C THR A 40 12.71 1.69 -1.16
N TYR A 41 13.36 1.30 -0.06
CA TYR A 41 14.77 1.62 0.18
C TYR A 41 15.72 0.77 -0.67
N SER A 42 15.50 -0.54 -0.74
CA SER A 42 16.41 -1.44 -1.46
C SER A 42 16.36 -1.21 -2.97
N MET A 43 15.16 -0.92 -3.51
CA MET A 43 15.01 -0.69 -4.94
C MET A 43 15.70 0.61 -5.37
N GLY A 44 15.52 1.69 -4.60
CA GLY A 44 16.14 2.98 -4.87
C GLY A 44 17.67 2.90 -4.89
N GLN A 45 18.27 2.13 -3.98
CA GLN A 45 19.73 1.98 -3.94
C GLN A 45 20.25 1.00 -4.99
N THR A 46 19.67 -0.20 -5.07
CA THR A 46 20.23 -1.32 -5.87
C THR A 46 19.93 -1.17 -7.36
N PHE A 47 18.76 -0.66 -7.74
CA PHE A 47 18.38 -0.54 -9.15
C PHE A 47 18.77 0.80 -9.77
N SER A 48 19.25 1.78 -8.99
CA SER A 48 19.65 3.08 -9.52
C SER A 48 20.74 2.99 -10.60
N GLU A 49 21.83 2.29 -10.32
CA GLU A 49 22.96 2.14 -11.24
C GLU A 49 22.62 1.31 -12.50
N PRO A 50 21.97 0.14 -12.41
CA PRO A 50 21.51 -0.60 -13.58
C PRO A 50 20.55 0.19 -14.47
N MET A 51 19.60 0.91 -13.87
CA MET A 51 18.64 1.74 -14.64
C MET A 51 19.32 2.92 -15.31
N ARG A 52 20.29 3.55 -14.65
CA ARG A 52 21.11 4.62 -15.21
C ARG A 52 21.84 4.16 -16.46
N LYS A 53 22.45 2.97 -16.42
CA LYS A 53 23.16 2.40 -17.58
C LYS A 53 22.20 2.00 -18.70
N LYS A 54 21.02 1.45 -18.38
CA LYS A 54 20.03 1.04 -19.39
C LYS A 54 19.32 2.21 -20.07
N LEU A 55 18.97 3.25 -19.32
CA LEU A 55 18.14 4.36 -19.80
C LEU A 55 18.96 5.61 -20.13
N ALA A 56 20.27 5.60 -19.86
CA ALA A 56 21.18 6.74 -20.03
C ALA A 56 20.67 8.03 -19.37
N LEU A 57 19.97 7.90 -18.25
CA LEU A 57 19.37 9.01 -17.51
C LEU A 57 20.29 9.53 -16.40
N ASP A 58 20.01 10.75 -15.93
CA ASP A 58 20.64 11.27 -14.73
C ASP A 58 20.07 10.63 -13.45
N ARG A 59 20.86 10.67 -12.37
CA ARG A 59 20.46 10.18 -11.05
C ARG A 59 19.19 10.86 -10.55
N ALA A 60 18.99 12.14 -10.83
CA ALA A 60 17.80 12.87 -10.43
C ALA A 60 16.53 12.23 -11.02
N SER A 61 16.51 11.92 -12.32
CA SER A 61 15.35 11.31 -12.98
C SER A 61 15.02 9.93 -12.39
N ILE A 62 16.04 9.15 -12.05
CA ILE A 62 15.85 7.82 -11.45
C ILE A 62 15.34 7.93 -10.02
N SER A 63 15.87 8.87 -9.22
CA SER A 63 15.35 9.12 -7.87
C SER A 63 13.90 9.57 -7.89
N THR A 64 13.48 10.31 -8.93
CA THR A 64 12.09 10.74 -9.09
C THR A 64 11.15 9.54 -9.28
N ILE A 65 11.56 8.50 -10.03
CA ILE A 65 10.76 7.27 -10.20
C ILE A 65 10.48 6.63 -8.83
N PHE A 66 11.51 6.50 -8.00
CA PHE A 66 11.39 5.88 -6.68
C PHE A 66 10.71 6.79 -5.64
N SER A 67 10.78 8.11 -5.78
CA SER A 67 10.09 9.03 -4.86
C SER A 67 8.60 9.18 -5.15
N ILE A 68 8.16 8.93 -6.39
CA ILE A 68 6.73 9.00 -6.74
C ILE A 68 5.95 7.89 -6.02
N LEU A 69 6.52 6.68 -5.90
CA LEU A 69 5.90 5.55 -5.19
C LEU A 69 5.38 5.95 -3.79
N PRO A 70 6.22 6.36 -2.83
CA PRO A 70 5.73 6.76 -1.51
C PRO A 70 4.86 8.02 -1.55
N ALA A 71 5.08 8.95 -2.50
CA ALA A 71 4.22 10.12 -2.65
C ALA A 71 2.79 9.74 -3.04
N VAL A 72 2.61 8.77 -3.96
CA VAL A 72 1.31 8.24 -4.36
C VAL A 72 0.69 7.42 -3.24
N THR A 73 1.47 6.58 -2.54
CA THR A 73 0.97 5.81 -1.39
C THR A 73 0.41 6.72 -0.30
N LEU A 74 1.12 7.78 0.05
CA LEU A 74 0.69 8.77 1.05
C LEU A 74 -0.50 9.60 0.53
N GLY A 75 -0.46 10.02 -0.74
CA GLY A 75 -1.53 10.78 -1.38
C GLY A 75 -2.84 9.97 -1.55
N ALA A 76 -2.75 8.65 -1.66
CA ALA A 76 -3.90 7.75 -1.78
C ALA A 76 -4.63 7.50 -0.45
N GLY A 77 -4.13 8.02 0.68
CA GLY A 77 -4.73 7.84 2.02
C GLY A 77 -6.24 8.11 2.09
N PRO A 78 -6.76 9.24 1.55
CA PRO A 78 -8.20 9.52 1.55
C PRO A 78 -9.00 8.49 0.73
N ILE A 79 -8.49 8.11 -0.44
CA ILE A 79 -9.14 7.13 -1.33
C ILE A 79 -9.19 5.76 -0.67
N ALA A 80 -8.08 5.34 -0.06
CA ALA A 80 -7.99 4.10 0.71
C ALA A 80 -8.97 4.09 1.88
N THR A 81 -9.14 5.22 2.57
CA THR A 81 -10.11 5.37 3.67
C THR A 81 -11.55 5.19 3.18
N VAL A 82 -11.93 5.82 2.08
CA VAL A 82 -13.28 5.66 1.50
C VAL A 82 -13.53 4.22 1.06
N LEU A 83 -12.56 3.61 0.36
CA LEU A 83 -12.67 2.23 -0.11
C LEU A 83 -12.78 1.24 1.05
N THR A 84 -11.98 1.40 2.10
CA THR A 84 -12.02 0.50 3.27
C THR A 84 -13.31 0.65 4.07
N ASN A 85 -13.89 1.86 4.12
CA ASN A 85 -15.19 2.09 4.75
C ASN A 85 -16.35 1.43 3.97
N MET A 86 -16.26 1.39 2.63
CA MET A 86 -17.29 0.81 1.76
C MET A 86 -17.18 -0.71 1.60
N TYR A 87 -15.97 -1.24 1.40
CA TYR A 87 -15.73 -2.64 1.01
C TYR A 87 -15.03 -3.48 2.10
N GLY A 88 -14.61 -2.84 3.19
CA GLY A 88 -13.87 -3.47 4.30
C GLY A 88 -12.36 -3.57 4.05
N CYS A 89 -11.59 -3.55 5.15
CA CYS A 89 -10.12 -3.55 5.11
C CYS A 89 -9.52 -4.75 4.35
N ARG A 90 -10.02 -5.98 4.61
CA ARG A 90 -9.43 -7.20 4.05
C ARG A 90 -9.50 -7.27 2.53
N ARG A 91 -10.64 -6.91 1.93
CA ARG A 91 -10.85 -6.99 0.47
C ARG A 91 -10.02 -5.93 -0.25
N VAL A 92 -9.98 -4.71 0.30
CA VAL A 92 -9.21 -3.61 -0.27
C VAL A 92 -7.71 -3.89 -0.20
N ALA A 93 -7.22 -4.45 0.91
CA ALA A 93 -5.82 -4.84 1.04
C ALA A 93 -5.40 -5.92 0.02
N ILE A 94 -6.23 -6.95 -0.19
CA ILE A 94 -5.94 -8.00 -1.19
C ILE A 94 -5.98 -7.40 -2.61
N ALA A 95 -6.98 -6.59 -2.94
CA ALA A 95 -7.06 -5.97 -4.25
C ALA A 95 -5.86 -5.04 -4.53
N GLY A 96 -5.47 -4.20 -3.56
CA GLY A 96 -4.33 -3.30 -3.69
C GLY A 96 -3.01 -4.05 -3.88
N THR A 97 -2.77 -5.10 -3.07
CA THR A 97 -1.55 -5.92 -3.22
C THR A 97 -1.49 -6.69 -4.54
N CYS A 98 -2.62 -7.16 -5.06
CA CYS A 98 -2.67 -7.75 -6.40
C CYS A 98 -2.35 -6.73 -7.50
N ILE A 99 -2.88 -5.51 -7.40
CA ILE A 99 -2.61 -4.43 -8.36
C ILE A 99 -1.12 -4.06 -8.32
N ALA A 100 -0.55 -3.86 -7.13
CA ALA A 100 0.87 -3.57 -6.93
C ALA A 100 1.76 -4.68 -7.50
N ALA A 101 1.45 -5.95 -7.19
CA ALA A 101 2.19 -7.09 -7.73
C ALA A 101 2.14 -7.13 -9.27
N CYS A 102 0.98 -6.86 -9.87
CA CYS A 102 0.85 -6.72 -11.32
C CYS A 102 1.68 -5.55 -11.85
N GLY A 103 1.68 -4.40 -11.18
CA GLY A 103 2.50 -3.23 -11.55
C GLY A 103 3.99 -3.56 -11.62
N PHE A 104 4.52 -4.23 -10.58
CA PHE A 104 5.90 -4.68 -10.56
C PHE A 104 6.22 -5.73 -11.64
N PHE A 105 5.31 -6.68 -11.89
CA PHE A 105 5.48 -7.66 -12.97
C PHE A 105 5.49 -7.00 -14.35
N LEU A 106 4.56 -6.07 -14.60
CA LEU A 106 4.49 -5.32 -15.85
C LEU A 106 5.75 -4.49 -16.07
N SER A 107 6.32 -3.93 -15.00
CA SER A 107 7.56 -3.14 -15.06
C SER A 107 8.71 -3.88 -15.75
N ARG A 108 8.77 -5.22 -15.63
CA ARG A 108 9.78 -6.04 -16.32
C ARG A 108 9.74 -5.95 -17.85
N LEU A 109 8.57 -5.68 -18.43
CA LEU A 109 8.37 -5.59 -19.88
C LEU A 109 8.65 -4.19 -20.42
N GLY A 110 8.84 -3.20 -19.53
CA GLY A 110 9.03 -1.80 -19.89
C GLY A 110 10.40 -1.48 -20.49
N ALA A 111 10.42 -0.85 -21.67
CA ALA A 111 11.65 -0.31 -22.28
C ALA A 111 11.79 1.22 -22.15
N ASN A 112 10.74 1.92 -21.67
CA ASN A 112 10.67 3.38 -21.64
C ASN A 112 10.64 3.94 -20.22
N VAL A 113 11.28 5.09 -20.01
CA VAL A 113 11.30 5.80 -18.72
C VAL A 113 9.88 6.12 -18.22
N TRP A 114 9.02 6.63 -19.11
CA TRP A 114 7.61 6.92 -18.82
C TRP A 114 6.84 5.71 -18.31
N PHE A 115 7.19 4.53 -18.83
CA PHE A 115 6.58 3.28 -18.40
C PHE A 115 6.99 2.92 -16.96
N TYR A 116 8.25 3.19 -16.57
CA TYR A 116 8.70 3.00 -15.19
C TYR A 116 8.05 3.99 -14.22
N TYR A 117 7.85 5.26 -14.61
CA TYR A 117 7.11 6.22 -13.79
C TYR A 117 5.70 5.75 -13.45
N ILE A 118 4.98 5.17 -14.42
CA ILE A 118 3.62 4.70 -14.21
C ILE A 118 3.61 3.35 -13.46
N THR A 119 4.40 2.38 -13.91
CA THR A 119 4.35 1.02 -13.35
C THR A 119 4.94 0.91 -11.96
N ILE A 120 6.10 1.52 -11.70
CA ILE A 120 6.74 1.51 -10.38
C ILE A 120 6.19 2.62 -9.49
N GLY A 121 5.91 3.81 -10.04
CA GLY A 121 5.53 4.96 -9.23
C GLY A 121 4.03 5.03 -8.90
N VAL A 122 3.15 4.68 -9.84
CA VAL A 122 1.69 4.89 -9.69
C VAL A 122 0.93 3.60 -9.43
N VAL A 123 1.33 2.50 -10.07
CA VAL A 123 0.64 1.20 -9.98
C VAL A 123 1.26 0.29 -8.91
N GLY A 124 2.58 0.38 -8.72
CA GLY A 124 3.37 -0.40 -7.78
C GLY A 124 3.11 -0.08 -6.32
#